data_AF-A0A7W8SKL0-F1
#
_entry.id   AF-A0A7W8SKL0-F1
#
_cell.length_a   1.000
_cell.length_b   1.000
_cell.length_c   1.000
_cell.angle_alpha   90.00
_cell.angle_beta   90.00
_cell.angle_gamma   90.00
#
_symmetry.space_group_name_H-M   'P 1'
#
loop_
_entity.id
_entity.type
_entity.pdbx_description
1 polymer ?
#
loop_
_entity_poly.entity_id
_entity_poly.type
_entity_poly.pdbx_seq_one_letter_code
_entity_poly.pdbx_strand_id
1 'polypeptide(L)'
;MKAGLTIPFALDMHGRLVAASDLPRHAAGPFLCAACQSPVILKQGEVRTWYFSHWPGSDCACGFETALHLLAKQILLEHWHLRVPAVVCVDDSSLEENITVCDEHTIRWDAAGEPEKWMDGIRPDFVADYGDQLLIIEVVVTHEPDTNKLARLDRLAMPALEINLSDVARDITIDALTHRIVDTVDGKRWLFYPGWAEAQALLDARFLEEEARLKEEEVELAAELAQERAQARRERAAALARQAAARQKIEQANERFREAPDADKRMYLAWKLGLAERDWPPAFGSPVRGASSVKAHARIWQADVFRKFIQGQRVLRTMPELTVDRVAEWLAQRYAVLPSASTSLRVAVWDFLSLLETHGYLRRKVRQEFEILNDVLLAEGQLEPTHARSPAVSATRGLFWTCNIVRETEIRHAAKQTGVQLPDRAIRRLKRIQKPASARLSEAEYAHGVSVALSLPLEQTVELLVAAGVFVRV
;
A
#
# COMPACT_ATOMS: atom_id res chain seq x y z
N MET A 1 -56.06 -48.59 5.05
CA MET A 1 -56.86 -48.23 6.24
C MET A 1 -56.93 -46.71 6.27
N LYS A 2 -58.12 -46.12 6.18
CA LYS A 2 -58.26 -44.67 6.34
C LYS A 2 -57.72 -44.32 7.73
N ALA A 3 -56.80 -43.36 7.80
CA ALA A 3 -56.37 -42.73 9.03
C ALA A 3 -57.58 -42.01 9.64
N GLY A 4 -58.43 -42.76 10.34
CA GLY A 4 -59.52 -42.21 11.13
C GLY A 4 -58.88 -41.36 12.22
N LEU A 5 -59.27 -40.08 12.24
CA LEU A 5 -58.72 -39.04 13.11
C LEU A 5 -58.67 -39.48 14.58
N THR A 6 -57.49 -39.89 15.03
CA THR A 6 -57.23 -40.15 16.45
C THR A 6 -57.11 -38.81 17.17
N ILE A 7 -58.02 -38.56 18.11
CA ILE A 7 -58.02 -37.32 18.90
C ILE A 7 -57.47 -37.65 20.29
N PRO A 8 -56.31 -37.08 20.71
CA PRO A 8 -55.73 -37.37 22.03
C PRO A 8 -56.51 -36.75 23.19
N PHE A 9 -57.26 -35.67 22.95
CA PHE A 9 -57.97 -34.90 23.97
C PHE A 9 -59.48 -34.84 23.72
N ALA A 10 -60.27 -34.83 24.79
CA ALA A 10 -61.72 -34.61 24.71
C ALA A 10 -62.20 -33.81 25.92
N LEU A 11 -63.37 -33.18 25.78
CA LEU A 11 -64.03 -32.48 26.88
C LEU A 11 -64.68 -33.50 27.81
N ASP A 12 -64.43 -33.37 29.11
CA ASP A 12 -65.12 -34.12 30.16
C ASP A 12 -66.53 -33.53 30.45
N MET A 13 -67.24 -34.13 31.42
CA MET A 13 -68.57 -33.66 31.84
C MET A 13 -68.59 -32.25 32.46
N HIS A 14 -67.42 -31.72 32.82
CA HIS A 14 -67.24 -30.37 33.38
C HIS A 14 -66.75 -29.38 32.31
N GLY A 15 -66.60 -29.82 31.05
CA GLY A 15 -66.09 -28.99 29.96
C GLY A 15 -64.58 -28.77 30.01
N ARG A 16 -63.82 -29.58 30.76
CA ARG A 16 -62.36 -29.52 30.78
C ARG A 16 -61.77 -30.49 29.77
N LEU A 17 -60.67 -30.09 29.13
CA LEU A 17 -59.93 -30.99 28.27
C LEU A 17 -59.10 -31.97 29.09
N VAL A 18 -59.31 -33.25 28.79
CA VAL A 18 -58.59 -34.36 29.41
C VAL A 18 -57.90 -35.19 28.33
N ALA A 19 -56.71 -35.69 28.62
CA ALA A 19 -56.01 -36.60 27.74
C ALA A 19 -56.53 -38.02 27.89
N ALA A 20 -56.64 -38.73 26.77
CA ALA A 20 -57.01 -40.13 26.76
C ALA A 20 -56.06 -40.97 27.61
N SER A 21 -54.77 -40.62 27.66
CA SER A 21 -53.72 -41.31 28.44
C SER A 21 -53.91 -41.21 29.96
N ASP A 22 -54.56 -40.15 30.44
CA ASP A 22 -54.58 -39.79 31.87
C ASP A 22 -55.85 -40.32 32.56
N LEU A 23 -56.79 -40.83 31.76
CA LEU A 23 -58.04 -41.39 32.24
C LEU A 23 -57.87 -42.81 32.78
N PRO A 24 -58.60 -43.22 33.84
CA PRO A 24 -58.63 -44.60 34.28
C PRO A 24 -59.04 -45.58 33.17
N ARG A 25 -58.62 -46.85 33.30
CA ARG A 25 -59.14 -47.92 32.42
C ARG A 25 -60.65 -48.00 32.54
N HIS A 26 -61.32 -48.03 31.38
CA HIS A 26 -62.78 -48.05 31.26
C HIS A 26 -63.49 -46.83 31.86
N ALA A 27 -62.83 -45.65 31.87
CA ALA A 27 -63.48 -44.40 32.24
C ALA A 27 -64.78 -44.22 31.45
N ALA A 28 -65.90 -44.17 32.18
CA ALA A 28 -67.21 -43.91 31.60
C ALA A 28 -67.33 -42.41 31.36
N GLY A 29 -67.73 -42.03 30.13
CA GLY A 29 -67.98 -40.65 29.76
C GLY A 29 -69.19 -40.02 30.49
N PRO A 30 -69.77 -38.94 29.96
CA PRO A 30 -69.64 -38.48 28.58
C PRO A 30 -68.31 -37.77 28.30
N PHE A 31 -67.73 -38.07 27.13
CA PHE A 31 -66.64 -37.29 26.54
C PHE A 31 -67.13 -36.68 25.24
N LEU A 32 -66.80 -35.41 24.99
CA LEU A 32 -67.22 -34.69 23.79
C LEU A 32 -66.01 -34.22 22.97
N CYS A 33 -66.15 -34.23 21.65
CA CYS A 33 -65.17 -33.63 20.75
C CYS A 33 -65.15 -32.11 20.93
N ALA A 34 -63.96 -31.54 21.11
CA ALA A 34 -63.80 -30.10 21.34
C ALA A 34 -64.27 -29.23 20.16
N ALA A 35 -64.19 -29.76 18.93
CA ALA A 35 -64.58 -29.04 17.71
C ALA A 35 -66.09 -29.12 17.41
N CYS A 36 -66.64 -30.33 17.28
CA CYS A 36 -68.03 -30.52 16.84
C CYS A 36 -69.00 -30.80 17.99
N GLN A 37 -68.51 -30.87 19.23
CA GLN A 37 -69.30 -31.18 20.43
C GLN A 37 -70.05 -32.53 20.39
N SER A 38 -69.77 -33.37 19.39
CA SER A 38 -70.36 -34.72 19.29
C SER A 38 -69.72 -35.67 20.31
N PRO A 39 -70.48 -36.66 20.84
CA PRO A 39 -69.93 -37.67 21.73
C PRO A 39 -68.79 -38.47 21.09
N VAL A 40 -67.73 -38.70 21.86
CA VAL A 40 -66.58 -39.52 21.48
C VAL A 40 -66.37 -40.67 22.45
N ILE A 41 -65.80 -41.76 21.96
CA ILE A 41 -65.52 -42.96 22.73
C ILE A 41 -64.03 -43.03 23.02
N LEU A 42 -63.67 -43.25 24.28
CA LEU A 42 -62.31 -43.56 24.69
C LEU A 42 -61.92 -44.96 24.17
N LYS A 43 -60.89 -45.02 23.32
CA LYS A 43 -60.30 -46.24 22.79
C LYS A 43 -58.99 -46.52 23.52
N GLN A 44 -59.00 -47.56 24.34
CA GLN A 44 -57.83 -48.01 25.12
C GLN A 44 -57.30 -49.31 24.52
N GLY A 45 -55.97 -49.42 24.42
CA GLY A 45 -55.29 -50.61 23.91
C GLY A 45 -53.92 -50.78 24.53
N GLU A 46 -53.34 -51.98 24.38
CA GLU A 46 -52.00 -52.30 24.91
C GLU A 46 -50.87 -51.95 23.92
N VAL A 47 -51.21 -51.81 22.63
CA VAL A 47 -50.25 -51.63 21.53
C VAL A 47 -50.31 -50.22 20.92
N ARG A 48 -51.47 -49.55 20.98
CA ARG A 48 -51.65 -48.19 20.45
C ARG A 48 -51.88 -47.22 21.60
N THR A 49 -51.34 -46.01 21.47
CA THR A 49 -51.63 -44.87 22.34
C THR A 49 -53.14 -44.71 22.49
N TRP A 50 -53.61 -44.41 23.71
CA TRP A 50 -55.04 -44.26 23.96
C TRP A 50 -55.54 -42.99 23.27
N TYR A 51 -56.74 -43.03 22.69
CA TYR A 51 -57.30 -41.93 21.89
C TYR A 51 -58.82 -41.91 21.99
N PHE A 52 -59.41 -40.77 21.64
CA PHE A 52 -60.84 -40.61 21.42
C PHE A 52 -61.18 -40.79 19.95
N SER A 53 -62.32 -41.43 19.70
CA SER A 53 -62.85 -41.68 18.36
C SER A 53 -64.33 -41.38 18.31
N HIS A 54 -64.76 -40.69 17.26
CA HIS A 54 -66.17 -40.46 16.99
C HIS A 54 -66.91 -41.78 16.69
N TRP A 55 -68.24 -41.76 16.85
CA TRP A 55 -69.08 -42.87 16.40
C TRP A 55 -69.00 -43.05 14.87
N PRO A 56 -69.09 -44.29 14.35
CA PRO A 56 -69.14 -44.53 12.91
C PRO A 56 -70.26 -43.70 12.24
N GLY A 57 -69.88 -42.82 11.30
CA GLY A 57 -70.80 -41.90 10.61
C GLY A 57 -70.76 -40.44 11.09
N SER A 58 -70.03 -40.17 12.19
CA SER A 58 -69.66 -38.82 12.64
C SER A 58 -68.14 -38.70 12.57
N ASP A 59 -67.62 -37.63 11.97
CA ASP A 59 -66.19 -37.33 11.98
C ASP A 59 -65.99 -35.82 11.88
N CYS A 60 -64.88 -35.32 12.43
CA CYS A 60 -64.53 -33.91 12.38
C CYS A 60 -63.05 -33.77 12.02
N ALA A 61 -62.78 -33.13 10.89
CA ALA A 61 -61.42 -32.95 10.37
C ALA A 61 -60.55 -32.06 11.28
N CYS A 62 -61.16 -31.12 12.01
CA CYS A 62 -60.47 -30.11 12.84
C CYS A 62 -60.42 -30.45 14.33
N GLY A 63 -60.75 -31.70 14.69
CA GLY A 63 -60.93 -32.12 16.08
C GLY A 63 -59.65 -32.04 16.91
N PHE A 64 -58.50 -32.36 16.31
CA PHE A 64 -57.21 -32.26 16.98
C PHE A 64 -56.78 -30.80 17.16
N GLU A 65 -56.86 -30.01 16.09
CA GLU A 65 -56.39 -28.63 16.05
C GLU A 65 -57.17 -27.76 17.05
N THR A 66 -58.50 -27.91 17.07
CA THR A 66 -59.37 -27.18 18.00
C THR A 66 -59.13 -27.61 19.45
N ALA A 67 -58.93 -28.91 19.69
CA ALA A 67 -58.64 -29.40 21.03
C ALA A 67 -57.29 -28.88 21.54
N LEU A 68 -56.26 -28.82 20.68
CA LEU A 68 -54.96 -28.28 21.04
C LEU A 68 -55.03 -26.78 21.36
N HIS A 69 -55.77 -26.00 20.57
CA HIS A 69 -55.98 -24.56 20.80
C HIS A 69 -56.68 -24.28 22.12
N LEU A 70 -57.75 -25.02 22.41
CA LEU A 70 -58.49 -24.90 23.67
C LEU A 70 -57.68 -25.39 24.87
N LEU A 71 -56.89 -26.46 24.72
CA LEU A 71 -56.02 -26.98 25.78
C LEU A 71 -54.94 -25.97 26.14
N ALA A 72 -54.35 -25.30 25.15
CA ALA A 72 -53.38 -24.24 25.39
C ALA A 72 -53.98 -23.09 26.21
N LYS A 73 -55.20 -22.64 25.88
CA LYS A 73 -55.92 -21.63 26.67
C LYS A 73 -56.23 -22.11 28.08
N GLN A 74 -56.61 -23.38 28.24
CA GLN A 74 -56.82 -23.98 29.57
C GLN A 74 -55.53 -23.97 30.40
N ILE A 75 -54.39 -24.35 29.81
CA ILE A 75 -53.07 -24.31 30.46
C ILE A 75 -52.73 -22.88 30.90
N LEU A 76 -52.96 -21.87 30.06
CA LEU A 76 -52.74 -20.46 30.43
C LEU A 76 -53.64 -19.98 31.58
N LEU A 77 -54.86 -20.50 31.69
CA LEU A 77 -55.74 -20.21 32.84
C LEU A 77 -55.26 -20.86 34.13
N GLU A 78 -54.74 -22.08 34.03
CA GLU A 78 -54.28 -22.89 35.16
C GLU A 78 -52.88 -22.45 35.66
N HIS A 79 -52.05 -21.90 34.76
CA HIS A 79 -50.68 -21.47 35.06
C HIS A 79 -50.55 -19.95 34.93
N TRP A 80 -50.35 -19.25 36.06
CA TRP A 80 -50.30 -17.77 36.06
C TRP A 80 -48.93 -17.18 35.75
N HIS A 81 -48.22 -17.84 34.84
CA HIS A 81 -46.91 -17.39 34.39
C HIS A 81 -46.60 -17.93 33.00
N LEU A 82 -45.65 -17.27 32.34
CA LEU A 82 -45.21 -17.62 31.00
C LEU A 82 -43.77 -17.19 30.77
N ARG A 83 -42.90 -18.11 30.35
CA ARG A 83 -41.57 -17.76 29.86
C ARG A 83 -41.66 -17.21 28.44
N VAL A 84 -41.03 -16.06 28.21
CA VAL A 84 -41.10 -15.31 26.95
C VAL A 84 -39.71 -15.05 26.39
N PRO A 85 -39.53 -15.06 25.05
CA PRO A 85 -38.23 -14.85 24.42
C PRO A 85 -37.75 -13.40 24.62
N ALA A 86 -36.45 -13.20 24.45
CA ALA A 86 -35.88 -11.86 24.34
C ALA A 86 -36.41 -11.14 23.08
N VAL A 87 -36.50 -9.81 23.16
CA VAL A 87 -36.74 -8.92 22.02
C VAL A 87 -35.43 -8.26 21.68
N VAL A 88 -34.83 -8.68 20.56
CA VAL A 88 -33.58 -8.11 20.06
C VAL A 88 -33.85 -7.50 18.70
N CYS A 89 -33.66 -6.18 18.62
CA CYS A 89 -33.61 -5.48 17.36
C CYS A 89 -32.23 -5.76 16.76
N VAL A 90 -32.21 -6.66 15.78
CA VAL A 90 -31.01 -7.06 15.06
C VAL A 90 -30.95 -6.24 13.79
N ASP A 91 -29.81 -5.63 13.54
CA ASP A 91 -29.52 -5.12 12.20
C ASP A 91 -28.91 -6.23 11.33
N ASP A 92 -29.46 -6.39 10.13
CA ASP A 92 -29.04 -7.40 9.13
C ASP A 92 -27.89 -6.89 8.24
N SER A 93 -27.25 -5.78 8.62
CA SER A 93 -26.22 -5.11 7.85
C SER A 93 -24.85 -5.17 8.54
N SER A 94 -23.85 -4.49 7.98
CA SER A 94 -22.44 -4.69 8.28
C SER A 94 -21.98 -4.24 9.67
N LEU A 95 -22.82 -3.58 10.47
CA LEU A 95 -22.41 -3.15 11.82
C LEU A 95 -22.48 -4.26 12.87
N GLU A 96 -23.20 -5.36 12.60
CA GLU A 96 -23.44 -6.45 13.57
C GLU A 96 -23.90 -5.94 14.96
N GLU A 97 -24.54 -4.76 15.00
CA GLU A 97 -25.05 -4.15 16.23
C GLU A 97 -26.45 -4.66 16.54
N ASN A 98 -26.68 -4.97 17.81
CA ASN A 98 -27.95 -5.44 18.33
C ASN A 98 -28.40 -4.55 19.48
N ILE A 99 -29.68 -4.19 19.50
CA ILE A 99 -30.32 -3.53 20.64
C ILE A 99 -31.28 -4.52 21.29
N THR A 100 -30.94 -4.96 22.49
CA THR A 100 -31.88 -5.72 23.32
C THR A 100 -32.93 -4.77 23.89
N VAL A 101 -34.16 -4.90 23.39
CA VAL A 101 -35.33 -4.15 23.88
C VAL A 101 -35.85 -4.77 25.17
N CYS A 102 -35.81 -6.11 25.26
CA CYS A 102 -36.18 -6.85 26.47
C CYS A 102 -35.42 -8.17 26.54
N ASP A 103 -34.94 -8.52 27.73
CA ASP A 103 -34.34 -9.84 27.97
C ASP A 103 -35.39 -10.95 27.98
N GLU A 104 -34.94 -12.18 27.76
CA GLU A 104 -35.73 -13.37 28.03
C GLU A 104 -36.07 -13.43 29.52
N HIS A 105 -37.35 -13.59 29.86
CA HIS A 105 -37.78 -13.65 31.25
C HIS A 105 -39.09 -14.41 31.41
N THR A 106 -39.53 -14.56 32.66
CA THR A 106 -40.84 -15.14 32.99
C THR A 106 -41.78 -14.02 33.41
N ILE A 107 -42.87 -13.86 32.67
CA ILE A 107 -43.99 -13.00 33.03
C ILE A 107 -44.86 -13.76 34.05
N ARG A 108 -45.32 -13.06 35.09
CA ARG A 108 -46.27 -13.56 36.08
C ARG A 108 -47.39 -12.53 36.22
N TRP A 109 -48.63 -13.00 36.39
CA TRP A 109 -49.78 -12.13 36.60
C TRP A 109 -50.49 -12.45 37.92
N ASP A 110 -51.08 -11.42 38.53
CA ASP A 110 -51.63 -11.47 39.89
C ASP A 110 -53.11 -11.88 39.92
N ALA A 111 -53.81 -11.79 38.78
CA ALA A 111 -55.22 -12.14 38.61
C ALA A 111 -55.41 -13.17 37.48
N ALA A 112 -56.46 -13.97 37.55
CA ALA A 112 -56.78 -14.93 36.48
C ALA A 112 -56.94 -14.21 35.13
N GLY A 113 -56.18 -14.64 34.13
CA GLY A 113 -56.29 -14.10 32.78
C GLY A 113 -57.63 -14.41 32.10
N GLU A 114 -57.93 -13.69 31.03
CA GLU A 114 -59.21 -13.73 30.33
C GLU A 114 -59.05 -14.36 28.94
N PRO A 115 -59.67 -15.52 28.66
CA PRO A 115 -59.65 -16.15 27.35
C PRO A 115 -60.71 -15.48 26.45
N GLU A 116 -60.37 -15.30 25.17
CA GLU A 116 -61.30 -14.81 24.15
C GLU A 116 -62.05 -13.49 24.49
N LYS A 117 -61.39 -12.60 25.25
CA LYS A 117 -61.90 -11.29 25.65
C LYS A 117 -62.10 -10.39 24.43
N TRP A 118 -63.28 -9.79 24.27
CA TRP A 118 -63.48 -8.77 23.23
C TRP A 118 -62.91 -7.42 23.69
N MET A 119 -61.97 -6.87 22.94
CA MET A 119 -61.35 -5.57 23.26
C MET A 119 -60.93 -4.84 21.98
N ASP A 120 -61.23 -3.54 21.89
CA ASP A 120 -60.78 -2.62 20.84
C ASP A 120 -60.84 -3.17 19.40
N GLY A 121 -61.90 -3.94 19.10
CA GLY A 121 -62.14 -4.49 17.77
C GLY A 121 -61.35 -5.77 17.44
N ILE A 122 -60.70 -6.39 18.42
CA ILE A 122 -60.08 -7.70 18.32
C ILE A 122 -60.59 -8.64 19.42
N ARG A 123 -60.29 -9.93 19.26
CA ARG A 123 -60.57 -10.98 20.24
C ARG A 123 -59.33 -11.86 20.38
N PRO A 124 -58.40 -11.50 21.28
CA PRO A 124 -57.24 -12.33 21.56
C PRO A 124 -57.64 -13.69 22.08
N ASP A 125 -56.81 -14.71 21.87
CA ASP A 125 -57.03 -16.02 22.48
C ASP A 125 -56.94 -15.97 24.00
N PHE A 126 -56.03 -15.14 24.52
CA PHE A 126 -55.86 -14.93 25.95
C PHE A 126 -55.29 -13.54 26.25
N VAL A 127 -55.72 -12.94 27.35
CA VAL A 127 -55.24 -11.65 27.85
C VAL A 127 -54.86 -11.78 29.32
N ALA A 128 -53.71 -11.24 29.70
CA ALA A 128 -53.23 -11.22 31.08
C ALA A 128 -52.69 -9.85 31.47
N ASP A 129 -52.56 -9.61 32.78
CA ASP A 129 -51.88 -8.43 33.28
C ASP A 129 -50.36 -8.55 33.06
N TYR A 130 -49.73 -7.45 32.67
CA TYR A 130 -48.28 -7.33 32.51
C TYR A 130 -47.82 -5.94 32.94
N GLY A 131 -47.48 -5.83 34.23
CA GLY A 131 -47.20 -4.53 34.85
C GLY A 131 -48.42 -3.63 34.76
N ASP A 132 -48.25 -2.42 34.20
CA ASP A 132 -49.30 -1.42 34.05
C ASP A 132 -50.11 -1.55 32.73
N GLN A 133 -49.89 -2.61 31.96
CA GLN A 133 -50.54 -2.85 30.67
C GLN A 133 -51.01 -4.31 30.55
N LEU A 134 -51.69 -4.63 29.45
CA LEU A 134 -52.13 -5.98 29.15
C LEU A 134 -51.15 -6.69 28.21
N LEU A 135 -50.92 -7.98 28.46
CA LEU A 135 -50.27 -8.91 27.55
C LEU A 135 -51.33 -9.64 26.73
N ILE A 136 -51.20 -9.55 25.41
CA ILE A 136 -52.01 -10.28 24.45
C ILE A 136 -51.27 -11.58 24.09
N ILE A 137 -51.98 -12.71 24.12
CA ILE A 137 -51.46 -14.01 23.68
C ILE A 137 -52.37 -14.57 22.59
N GLU A 138 -51.77 -14.93 21.46
CA GLU A 138 -52.42 -15.61 20.33
C GLU A 138 -51.85 -17.03 20.21
N VAL A 139 -52.72 -18.04 20.13
CA VAL A 139 -52.31 -19.44 20.00
C VAL A 139 -52.56 -19.89 18.57
N VAL A 140 -51.50 -20.30 17.88
CA VAL A 140 -51.57 -20.72 16.47
C VAL A 140 -51.40 -22.23 16.38
N VAL A 141 -52.45 -22.93 15.91
CA VAL A 141 -52.40 -24.38 15.65
C VAL A 141 -52.43 -24.68 14.16
N THR A 142 -53.36 -24.08 13.42
CA THR A 142 -53.39 -24.16 11.95
C THR A 142 -54.01 -22.88 11.40
N HIS A 143 -53.15 -21.94 11.00
CA HIS A 143 -53.36 -20.77 10.13
C HIS A 143 -52.39 -19.66 10.57
N GLU A 144 -51.71 -19.03 9.61
CA GLU A 144 -51.03 -17.75 9.89
C GLU A 144 -52.08 -16.68 10.20
N PRO A 145 -51.81 -15.75 11.15
CA PRO A 145 -52.72 -14.65 11.44
C PRO A 145 -53.08 -13.86 10.18
N ASP A 146 -54.36 -13.54 9.97
CA ASP A 146 -54.77 -12.64 8.88
C ASP A 146 -54.08 -11.27 9.06
N THR A 147 -53.54 -10.71 7.98
CA THR A 147 -52.87 -9.39 7.91
C THR A 147 -53.65 -8.25 8.60
N ASN A 148 -54.98 -8.32 8.61
CA ASN A 148 -55.85 -7.37 9.29
C ASN A 148 -55.74 -7.42 10.83
N LYS A 149 -55.39 -8.57 11.43
CA LYS A 149 -55.20 -8.71 12.88
C LYS A 149 -53.88 -8.08 13.31
N LEU A 150 -52.79 -8.31 12.57
CA LEU A 150 -51.47 -7.74 12.89
C LEU A 150 -51.50 -6.21 12.89
N ALA A 151 -52.14 -5.60 11.89
CA ALA A 151 -52.30 -4.14 11.83
C ALA A 151 -53.16 -3.56 12.97
N ARG A 152 -54.04 -4.37 13.58
CA ARG A 152 -54.82 -3.95 14.76
C ARG A 152 -54.02 -4.11 16.04
N LEU A 153 -53.25 -5.20 16.19
CA LEU A 153 -52.34 -5.40 17.32
C LEU A 153 -51.31 -4.27 17.42
N ASP A 154 -50.74 -3.86 16.27
CA ASP A 154 -49.80 -2.74 16.18
C ASP A 154 -50.39 -1.42 16.71
N ARG A 155 -51.65 -1.11 16.35
CA ARG A 155 -52.35 0.10 16.82
C ARG A 155 -52.62 0.13 18.31
N LEU A 156 -52.73 -1.04 18.95
CA LEU A 156 -52.98 -1.12 20.39
C LEU A 156 -51.73 -0.79 21.21
N ALA A 157 -50.55 -0.85 20.60
CA ALA A 157 -49.27 -0.62 21.25
C ALA A 157 -49.07 -1.46 22.53
N MET A 158 -49.69 -2.65 22.59
CA MET A 158 -49.61 -3.57 23.72
C MET A 158 -48.74 -4.79 23.35
N PRO A 159 -47.94 -5.32 24.29
CA PRO A 159 -47.17 -6.54 24.08
C PRO A 159 -48.08 -7.67 23.59
N ALA A 160 -47.74 -8.23 22.43
CA ALA A 160 -48.51 -9.30 21.80
C ALA A 160 -47.57 -10.46 21.48
N LEU A 161 -47.86 -11.63 22.04
CA LEU A 161 -47.06 -12.84 21.91
C LEU A 161 -47.83 -13.91 21.15
N GLU A 162 -47.21 -14.49 20.14
CA GLU A 162 -47.68 -15.69 19.46
C GLU A 162 -47.09 -16.92 20.14
N ILE A 163 -47.92 -17.93 20.40
CA ILE A 163 -47.52 -19.29 20.76
C ILE A 163 -47.90 -20.22 19.60
N ASN A 164 -46.91 -20.65 18.85
CA ASN A 164 -47.05 -21.54 17.72
C ASN A 164 -46.95 -23.01 18.15
N LEU A 165 -48.04 -23.73 17.91
CA LEU A 165 -48.25 -25.15 18.20
C LEU A 165 -48.52 -25.96 16.93
N SER A 166 -48.25 -25.40 15.74
CA SER A 166 -48.55 -26.07 14.46
C SER A 166 -47.67 -27.29 14.16
N ASP A 167 -46.50 -27.37 14.79
CA ASP A 167 -45.55 -28.48 14.71
C ASP A 167 -45.80 -29.56 15.78
N VAL A 168 -46.79 -29.38 16.66
CA VAL A 168 -47.05 -30.30 17.77
C VAL A 168 -47.64 -31.61 17.26
N ALA A 169 -46.99 -32.72 17.65
CA ALA A 169 -47.41 -34.06 17.29
C ALA A 169 -48.74 -34.48 17.94
N ARG A 170 -49.48 -35.38 17.27
CA ARG A 170 -50.81 -35.84 17.73
C ARG A 170 -50.79 -36.72 18.98
N ASP A 171 -49.63 -37.19 19.41
CA ASP A 171 -49.42 -38.01 20.59
C ASP A 171 -48.80 -37.22 21.76
N ILE A 172 -48.78 -35.88 21.68
CA ILE A 172 -48.33 -35.00 22.75
C ILE A 172 -49.13 -35.24 24.05
N THR A 173 -48.45 -35.22 25.20
CA THR A 173 -49.08 -35.29 26.52
C THR A 173 -49.41 -33.89 27.05
N ILE A 174 -50.33 -33.80 28.03
CA ILE A 174 -50.65 -32.51 28.68
C ILE A 174 -49.40 -31.93 29.34
N ASP A 175 -48.61 -32.74 30.05
CA ASP A 175 -47.38 -32.29 30.70
C ASP A 175 -46.35 -31.72 29.71
N ALA A 176 -46.14 -32.40 28.58
CA ALA A 176 -45.20 -31.95 27.57
C ALA A 176 -45.67 -30.66 26.87
N LEU A 177 -46.98 -30.54 26.61
CA LEU A 177 -47.57 -29.32 26.07
C LEU A 177 -47.49 -28.16 27.08
N THR A 178 -47.75 -28.44 28.35
CA THR A 178 -47.67 -27.47 29.45
C THR A 178 -46.26 -26.92 29.57
N HIS A 179 -45.26 -27.80 29.63
CA HIS A 179 -43.85 -27.39 29.66
C HIS A 179 -43.48 -26.54 28.43
N ARG A 180 -43.92 -26.94 27.23
CA ARG A 180 -43.69 -26.16 26.01
C ARG A 180 -44.36 -24.79 26.06
N ILE A 181 -45.58 -24.67 26.58
CA ILE A 181 -46.30 -23.40 26.64
C ILE A 181 -45.70 -22.52 27.73
N VAL A 182 -45.49 -23.03 28.93
CA VAL A 182 -45.23 -22.23 30.13
C VAL A 182 -43.74 -22.04 30.42
N ASP A 183 -42.93 -23.08 30.24
CA ASP A 183 -41.57 -23.14 30.81
C ASP A 183 -40.44 -22.89 29.79
N THR A 184 -40.75 -22.94 28.50
CA THR A 184 -39.78 -22.72 27.41
C THR A 184 -40.11 -21.48 26.59
N VAL A 185 -39.16 -21.03 25.75
CA VAL A 185 -39.41 -20.00 24.74
C VAL A 185 -39.72 -20.57 23.36
N ASP A 186 -39.63 -21.89 23.22
CA ASP A 186 -39.80 -22.57 21.94
C ASP A 186 -41.21 -22.35 21.38
N GLY A 187 -41.26 -22.06 20.08
CA GLY A 187 -42.50 -21.74 19.38
C GLY A 187 -43.12 -20.40 19.79
N LYS A 188 -42.41 -19.53 20.53
CA LYS A 188 -42.93 -18.21 20.93
C LYS A 188 -42.25 -17.10 20.16
N ARG A 189 -43.01 -16.09 19.80
CA ARG A 189 -42.49 -14.89 19.14
C ARG A 189 -43.34 -13.68 19.50
N TRP A 190 -42.68 -12.56 19.75
CA TRP A 190 -43.37 -11.28 19.88
C TRP A 190 -43.89 -10.83 18.51
N LEU A 191 -45.20 -10.68 18.40
CA LEU A 191 -45.86 -10.02 17.27
C LEU A 191 -45.72 -8.50 17.36
N PHE A 192 -45.71 -7.98 18.60
CA PHE A 192 -45.47 -6.59 18.92
C PHE A 192 -44.84 -6.49 20.31
N TYR A 193 -43.89 -5.56 20.47
CA TYR A 193 -43.35 -5.20 21.78
C TYR A 193 -43.10 -3.67 21.87
N PRO A 194 -43.58 -2.99 22.92
CA PRO A 194 -43.32 -1.56 23.13
C PRO A 194 -41.81 -1.27 23.18
N GLY A 195 -41.34 -0.22 22.51
CA GLY A 195 -39.91 0.09 22.42
C GLY A 195 -39.21 -0.48 21.18
N TRP A 196 -39.87 -1.35 20.41
CA TRP A 196 -39.30 -1.89 19.16
C TRP A 196 -39.06 -0.78 18.12
N ALA A 197 -40.04 0.10 17.91
CA ALA A 197 -39.93 1.18 16.93
C ALA A 197 -38.82 2.17 17.29
N GLU A 198 -38.65 2.47 18.57
CA GLU A 198 -37.58 3.32 19.09
C GLU A 198 -36.20 2.67 18.93
N ALA A 199 -36.09 1.37 19.22
CA ALA A 199 -34.86 0.62 19.01
C ALA A 199 -34.48 0.57 17.52
N GLN A 200 -35.46 0.32 16.64
CA GLN A 200 -35.25 0.34 15.19
C GLN A 200 -34.79 1.72 14.71
N ALA A 201 -35.48 2.80 15.14
CA ALA A 201 -35.11 4.15 14.76
C ALA A 201 -33.69 4.54 15.24
N LEU A 202 -33.27 4.03 16.40
CA LEU A 202 -31.91 4.26 16.91
C LEU A 202 -30.85 3.56 16.05
N LEU A 203 -31.09 2.31 15.64
CA LEU A 203 -30.20 1.61 14.72
C LEU A 203 -30.14 2.33 13.37
N ASP A 204 -31.29 2.65 12.78
CA ASP A 204 -31.38 3.36 11.50
C ASP A 204 -30.61 4.70 11.54
N ALA A 205 -30.71 5.45 12.63
CA ALA A 205 -29.96 6.69 12.82
C ALA A 205 -28.45 6.46 12.87
N ARG A 206 -27.98 5.46 13.63
CA ARG A 206 -26.56 5.09 13.67
C ARG A 206 -26.03 4.66 12.30
N PHE A 207 -26.85 3.97 11.52
CA PHE A 207 -26.52 3.59 10.14
C PHE A 207 -26.26 4.79 9.25
N LEU A 208 -27.19 5.74 9.27
CA LEU A 208 -27.06 6.96 8.47
C LEU A 208 -25.84 7.77 8.90
N GLU A 209 -25.53 7.84 10.20
CA GLU A 209 -24.33 8.48 10.72
C GLU A 209 -23.04 7.79 10.25
N GLU A 210 -22.97 6.46 10.33
CA GLU A 210 -21.83 5.69 9.86
C GLU A 210 -21.62 5.84 8.35
N GLU A 211 -22.70 5.70 7.57
CA GLU A 211 -22.63 5.85 6.10
C GLU A 211 -22.18 7.26 5.71
N ALA A 212 -22.64 8.29 6.44
CA ALA A 212 -22.20 9.67 6.23
C ALA A 212 -20.71 9.82 6.55
N ARG A 213 -20.23 9.26 7.67
CA ARG A 213 -18.81 9.28 8.05
C ARG A 213 -17.93 8.65 6.98
N LEU A 214 -18.29 7.45 6.52
CA LEU A 214 -17.52 6.74 5.48
C LEU A 214 -17.47 7.53 4.17
N LYS A 215 -18.59 8.15 3.76
CA LYS A 215 -18.63 9.03 2.57
C LYS A 215 -17.74 10.27 2.74
N GLU A 216 -17.72 10.88 3.92
CA GLU A 216 -16.84 12.02 4.21
C GLU A 216 -15.35 11.62 4.13
N GLU A 217 -14.98 10.49 4.73
CA GLU A 217 -13.62 9.92 4.67
C GLU A 217 -13.19 9.61 3.21
N GLU A 218 -14.08 9.03 2.40
CA GLU A 218 -13.81 8.78 0.98
C GLU A 218 -13.56 10.06 0.18
N VAL A 219 -14.36 11.11 0.44
CA VAL A 219 -14.21 12.42 -0.21
C VAL A 219 -12.88 13.08 0.20
N GLU A 220 -12.51 13.01 1.47
CA GLU A 220 -11.24 13.54 1.97
C GLU A 220 -10.05 12.84 1.32
N LEU A 221 -10.04 11.50 1.31
CA LEU A 221 -8.98 10.71 0.68
C LEU A 221 -8.88 11.00 -0.83
N ALA A 222 -10.01 11.14 -1.52
CA ALA A 222 -10.04 11.49 -2.94
C ALA A 222 -9.47 12.91 -3.19
N ALA A 223 -9.74 13.86 -2.30
CA ALA A 223 -9.20 15.21 -2.37
C ALA A 223 -7.69 15.24 -2.15
N GLU A 224 -7.17 14.52 -1.17
CA GLU A 224 -5.72 14.38 -0.92
C GLU A 224 -5.00 13.80 -2.14
N LEU A 225 -5.48 12.68 -2.68
CA LEU A 225 -4.90 12.05 -3.86
C LEU A 225 -4.94 12.98 -5.09
N ALA A 226 -5.99 13.78 -5.24
CA ALA A 226 -6.08 14.78 -6.31
C ALA A 226 -5.03 15.89 -6.13
N GLN A 227 -4.79 16.35 -4.89
CA GLN A 227 -3.76 17.34 -4.59
C GLN A 227 -2.35 16.81 -4.90
N GLU A 228 -2.03 15.59 -4.47
CA GLU A 228 -0.74 14.96 -4.74
C GLU A 228 -0.47 14.82 -6.25
N ARG A 229 -1.47 14.36 -7.00
CA ARG A 229 -1.39 14.24 -8.47
C ARG A 229 -1.18 15.61 -9.13
N ALA A 230 -1.86 16.64 -8.64
CA ALA A 230 -1.69 18.00 -9.15
C ALA A 230 -0.28 18.54 -8.87
N GLN A 231 0.27 18.28 -7.68
CA GLN A 231 1.63 18.65 -7.33
C GLN A 231 2.67 17.93 -8.21
N ALA A 232 2.56 16.61 -8.33
CA ALA A 232 3.46 15.81 -9.19
C ALA A 232 3.43 16.30 -10.65
N ARG A 233 2.25 16.66 -11.17
CA ARG A 233 2.10 17.23 -12.51
C ARG A 233 2.82 18.58 -12.63
N ARG A 234 2.69 19.46 -11.64
CA ARG A 234 3.37 20.77 -11.61
C ARG A 234 4.89 20.60 -11.56
N GLU A 235 5.39 19.71 -10.72
CA GLU A 235 6.82 19.43 -10.60
C GLU A 235 7.40 18.87 -11.90
N ARG A 236 6.71 17.90 -12.53
CA ARG A 236 7.10 17.35 -13.83
C ARG A 236 7.10 18.42 -14.92
N ALA A 237 6.07 19.26 -14.97
CA ALA A 237 5.99 20.37 -15.92
C ALA A 237 7.14 21.38 -15.70
N ALA A 238 7.43 21.74 -14.45
CA ALA A 238 8.55 22.62 -14.11
C ALA A 238 9.91 22.01 -14.48
N ALA A 239 10.11 20.71 -14.27
CA ALA A 239 11.34 20.01 -14.66
C ALA A 239 11.53 20.01 -16.19
N LEU A 240 10.47 19.70 -16.94
CA LEU A 240 10.50 19.76 -18.41
C LEU A 240 10.76 21.19 -18.91
N ALA A 241 10.13 22.20 -18.31
CA ALA A 241 10.36 23.60 -18.65
C ALA A 241 11.81 24.02 -18.39
N ARG A 242 12.41 23.62 -17.26
CA ARG A 242 13.84 23.86 -16.96
C ARG A 242 14.75 23.20 -17.98
N GLN A 243 14.49 21.94 -18.35
CA GLN A 243 15.27 21.24 -19.37
C GLN A 243 15.15 21.91 -20.75
N ALA A 244 13.93 22.29 -21.15
CA ALA A 244 13.69 22.99 -22.41
C ALA A 244 14.41 24.35 -22.44
N ALA A 245 14.31 25.14 -21.37
CA ALA A 245 15.01 26.42 -21.25
C ALA A 245 16.54 26.24 -21.28
N ALA A 246 17.08 25.20 -20.65
CA ALA A 246 18.52 24.89 -20.70
C ALA A 246 18.98 24.53 -22.13
N ARG A 247 18.21 23.69 -22.84
CA ARG A 247 18.47 23.33 -24.24
C ARG A 247 18.42 24.56 -25.15
N GLN A 248 17.41 25.42 -24.99
CA GLN A 248 17.29 26.65 -25.76
C GLN A 248 18.47 27.59 -25.54
N LYS A 249 18.93 27.76 -24.28
CA LYS A 249 20.13 28.56 -23.97
C LYS A 249 21.39 28.01 -24.64
N ILE A 250 21.58 26.68 -24.63
CA ILE A 250 22.72 26.04 -25.29
C ILE A 250 22.66 26.28 -26.80
N GLU A 251 21.48 26.11 -27.41
CA GLU A 251 21.30 26.30 -28.85
C GLU A 251 21.55 27.76 -29.27
N GLN A 252 21.00 28.74 -28.54
CA GLN A 252 21.27 30.16 -28.77
C GLN A 252 22.78 30.49 -28.67
N ALA A 253 23.49 29.88 -27.72
CA ALA A 253 24.94 30.06 -27.59
C ALA A 253 25.74 29.36 -28.69
N ASN A 254 25.22 28.26 -29.25
CA ASN A 254 25.80 27.59 -30.41
C ASN A 254 25.56 28.37 -31.69
N GLU A 255 24.35 28.86 -31.91
CA GLU A 255 23.98 29.70 -33.05
C GLU A 255 24.86 30.96 -33.13
N ARG A 256 24.96 31.72 -32.02
CA ARG A 256 25.87 32.88 -31.93
C ARG A 256 27.32 32.55 -32.26
N PHE A 257 27.78 31.37 -31.83
CA PHE A 257 29.16 30.95 -32.12
C PHE A 257 29.35 30.50 -33.58
N ARG A 258 28.33 29.90 -34.20
CA ARG A 258 28.35 29.52 -35.62
C ARG A 258 28.43 30.74 -36.52
N GLU A 259 27.63 31.76 -36.22
CA GLU A 259 27.56 33.02 -36.97
C GLU A 259 28.81 33.90 -36.80
N ALA A 260 29.56 33.71 -35.71
CA ALA A 260 30.77 34.49 -35.46
C ALA A 260 31.85 34.24 -36.54
N PRO A 261 32.56 35.29 -36.99
CA PRO A 261 33.76 35.16 -37.80
C PRO A 261 34.82 34.27 -37.14
N ASP A 262 35.66 33.61 -37.95
CA ASP A 262 36.72 32.75 -37.44
C ASP A 262 37.76 33.49 -36.60
N ALA A 263 37.95 34.80 -36.79
CA ALA A 263 38.77 35.63 -35.91
C ALA A 263 38.19 35.71 -34.48
N ASP A 264 36.88 35.91 -34.36
CA ASP A 264 36.20 36.00 -33.07
C ASP A 264 36.13 34.65 -32.36
N LYS A 265 35.94 33.56 -33.11
CA LYS A 265 36.04 32.19 -32.57
C LYS A 265 37.42 31.95 -31.95
N ARG A 266 38.49 32.34 -32.66
CA ARG A 266 39.87 32.20 -32.17
C ARG A 266 40.14 33.06 -30.94
N MET A 267 39.65 34.30 -30.92
CA MET A 267 39.75 35.17 -29.74
C MET A 267 39.00 34.60 -28.53
N TYR A 268 37.77 34.11 -28.73
CA TYR A 268 36.99 33.42 -27.68
C TYR A 268 37.74 32.20 -27.13
N LEU A 269 38.30 31.37 -28.02
CA LEU A 269 39.05 30.18 -27.62
C LEU A 269 40.34 30.54 -26.90
N ALA A 270 41.07 31.55 -27.36
CA ALA A 270 42.31 31.98 -26.72
C ALA A 270 42.06 32.47 -25.28
N TRP A 271 41.00 33.26 -25.10
CA TRP A 271 40.56 33.69 -23.78
C TRP A 271 40.16 32.52 -22.88
N LYS A 272 39.36 31.56 -23.39
CA LYS A 272 38.92 30.40 -22.60
C LYS A 272 40.05 29.43 -22.27
N LEU A 273 40.97 29.24 -23.20
CA LEU A 273 42.12 28.37 -23.04
C LEU A 273 43.20 29.02 -22.16
N GLY A 274 43.18 30.34 -22.00
CA GLY A 274 44.17 31.08 -21.22
C GLY A 274 45.52 31.24 -21.92
N LEU A 275 45.57 30.99 -23.24
CA LEU A 275 46.79 31.03 -24.06
C LEU A 275 46.49 31.71 -25.39
N ALA A 276 47.43 32.52 -25.88
CA ALA A 276 47.31 33.13 -27.21
C ALA A 276 47.36 32.04 -28.30
N GLU A 277 46.70 32.27 -29.44
CA GLU A 277 46.58 31.29 -30.52
C GLU A 277 47.93 30.76 -31.04
N ARG A 278 48.94 31.63 -31.08
CA ARG A 278 50.31 31.28 -31.48
C ARG A 278 50.98 30.27 -30.55
N ASP A 279 50.53 30.21 -29.29
CA ASP A 279 51.10 29.37 -28.24
C ASP A 279 50.28 28.08 -28.06
N TRP A 280 49.22 27.87 -28.85
CA TRP A 280 48.49 26.61 -28.85
C TRP A 280 49.35 25.47 -29.43
N PRO A 281 49.22 24.23 -28.91
CA PRO A 281 50.01 23.09 -29.34
C PRO A 281 50.01 22.89 -30.86
N PRO A 282 51.13 22.44 -31.45
CA PRO A 282 51.21 22.08 -32.87
C PRO A 282 50.19 21.01 -33.29
N ALA A 283 49.74 20.18 -32.33
CA ALA A 283 48.66 19.22 -32.55
C ALA A 283 47.36 19.88 -33.04
N PHE A 284 47.08 21.13 -32.67
CA PHE A 284 45.91 21.86 -33.18
C PHE A 284 46.19 22.39 -34.59
N GLY A 285 45.30 22.09 -35.53
CA GLY A 285 45.45 22.37 -36.94
C GLY A 285 46.14 21.24 -37.73
N SER A 286 46.57 20.17 -37.06
CA SER A 286 47.11 19.00 -37.74
C SER A 286 46.04 18.34 -38.63
N PRO A 287 46.42 17.87 -39.83
CA PRO A 287 45.47 17.30 -40.77
C PRO A 287 44.89 15.99 -40.21
N VAL A 288 43.56 15.90 -40.18
CA VAL A 288 42.82 14.70 -39.77
C VAL A 288 41.82 14.32 -40.86
N ARG A 289 41.53 13.03 -41.03
CA ARG A 289 40.58 12.58 -42.04
C ARG A 289 39.18 13.06 -41.68
N GLY A 290 38.43 13.54 -42.67
CA GLY A 290 37.07 14.04 -42.45
C GLY A 290 36.99 15.42 -41.79
N ALA A 291 38.10 16.15 -41.62
CA ALA A 291 38.11 17.50 -41.06
C ALA A 291 37.15 18.48 -41.77
N SER A 292 36.96 18.29 -43.08
CA SER A 292 36.03 19.08 -43.91
C SER A 292 34.55 18.92 -43.55
N SER A 293 34.20 17.93 -42.72
CA SER A 293 32.85 17.79 -42.16
C SER A 293 32.49 18.95 -41.23
N VAL A 294 33.47 19.60 -40.61
CA VAL A 294 33.29 20.77 -39.76
C VAL A 294 33.54 22.04 -40.59
N LYS A 295 32.54 22.93 -40.67
CA LYS A 295 32.63 24.21 -41.38
C LYS A 295 33.43 25.27 -40.59
N ALA A 296 34.64 24.93 -40.20
CA ALA A 296 35.60 25.81 -39.53
C ALA A 296 37.01 25.31 -39.77
N HIS A 297 38.01 26.20 -39.68
CA HIS A 297 39.41 25.79 -39.77
C HIS A 297 39.74 24.72 -38.70
N ALA A 298 40.54 23.71 -39.06
CA ALA A 298 40.82 22.56 -38.18
C ALA A 298 41.33 22.98 -36.79
N ARG A 299 42.22 23.98 -36.76
CA ARG A 299 42.78 24.55 -35.54
C ARG A 299 41.72 25.11 -34.57
N ILE A 300 40.59 25.62 -35.09
CA ILE A 300 39.51 26.20 -34.28
C ILE A 300 38.70 25.10 -33.60
N TRP A 301 38.15 24.15 -34.36
CA TRP A 301 37.27 23.15 -33.77
C TRP A 301 38.04 22.17 -32.89
N GLN A 302 39.30 21.85 -33.22
CA GLN A 302 40.17 21.02 -32.38
C GLN A 302 40.48 21.69 -31.02
N ALA A 303 40.79 22.99 -31.04
CA ALA A 303 40.98 23.78 -29.81
C ALA A 303 39.68 23.87 -28.98
N ASP A 304 38.52 24.01 -29.64
CA ASP A 304 37.22 24.06 -28.98
C ASP A 304 36.83 22.71 -28.35
N VAL A 305 37.17 21.59 -28.99
CA VAL A 305 37.04 20.24 -28.42
C VAL A 305 37.88 20.12 -27.16
N PHE A 306 39.16 20.50 -27.22
CA PHE A 306 40.05 20.45 -26.06
C PHE A 306 39.50 21.30 -24.91
N ARG A 307 39.13 22.55 -25.19
CA ARG A 307 38.50 23.47 -24.22
C ARG A 307 37.26 22.86 -23.57
N LYS A 308 36.40 22.20 -24.36
CA LYS A 308 35.11 21.70 -23.89
C LYS A 308 35.23 20.42 -23.06
N PHE A 309 36.06 19.49 -23.51
CA PHE A 309 36.04 18.11 -23.06
C PHE A 309 37.29 17.67 -22.31
N ILE A 310 38.37 18.43 -22.39
CA ILE A 310 39.65 18.03 -21.82
C ILE A 310 40.07 19.04 -20.76
N GLN A 311 40.00 20.34 -21.06
CA GLN A 311 40.48 21.38 -20.17
C GLN A 311 39.80 21.36 -18.79
N GLY A 312 40.60 21.31 -17.72
CA GLY A 312 40.17 21.39 -16.32
C GLY A 312 39.29 20.23 -15.83
N GLN A 313 39.18 19.13 -16.57
CA GLN A 313 38.30 18.03 -16.21
C GLN A 313 38.85 17.19 -15.04
N ARG A 314 40.16 17.13 -14.79
CA ARG A 314 40.75 16.33 -13.70
C ARG A 314 40.42 16.86 -12.30
N VAL A 315 39.93 18.10 -12.21
CA VAL A 315 39.47 18.73 -10.96
C VAL A 315 38.03 18.32 -10.59
N LEU A 316 37.27 17.75 -11.54
CA LEU A 316 35.88 17.35 -11.29
C LEU A 316 35.80 16.10 -10.41
N ARG A 317 34.84 16.06 -9.47
CA ARG A 317 34.58 14.89 -8.60
C ARG A 317 34.14 13.65 -9.38
N THR A 318 33.47 13.86 -10.50
CA THR A 318 33.08 12.82 -11.45
C THR A 318 33.53 13.29 -12.82
N MET A 319 34.50 12.61 -13.42
CA MET A 319 34.97 12.92 -14.76
C MET A 319 34.00 12.32 -15.78
N PRO A 320 33.38 13.14 -16.64
CA PRO A 320 32.53 12.62 -17.70
C PRO A 320 33.35 11.79 -18.70
N GLU A 321 32.84 10.65 -19.16
CA GLU A 321 33.52 9.81 -20.15
C GLU A 321 33.84 10.59 -21.44
N LEU A 322 35.11 10.55 -21.88
CA LEU A 322 35.53 11.15 -23.13
C LEU A 322 35.41 10.12 -24.25
N THR A 323 34.29 10.15 -24.96
CA THR A 323 34.01 9.26 -26.09
C THR A 323 33.93 10.02 -27.41
N VAL A 324 34.26 9.32 -28.50
CA VAL A 324 34.17 9.87 -29.86
C VAL A 324 32.74 10.33 -30.17
N ASP A 325 31.73 9.53 -29.84
CA ASP A 325 30.33 9.86 -30.12
C ASP A 325 29.88 11.13 -29.39
N ARG A 326 30.25 11.28 -28.12
CA ARG A 326 29.90 12.46 -27.33
C ARG A 326 30.53 13.75 -27.88
N VAL A 327 31.79 13.67 -28.32
CA VAL A 327 32.47 14.81 -28.94
C VAL A 327 31.88 15.12 -30.31
N ALA A 328 31.60 14.09 -31.12
CA ALA A 328 31.01 14.23 -32.45
C ALA A 328 29.59 14.82 -32.39
N GLU A 329 28.74 14.36 -31.46
CA GLU A 329 27.40 14.90 -31.26
C GLU A 329 27.44 16.38 -30.87
N TRP A 330 28.35 16.74 -29.95
CA TRP A 330 28.53 18.13 -29.56
C TRP A 330 29.04 18.99 -30.72
N LEU A 331 30.02 18.51 -31.50
CA LEU A 331 30.52 19.22 -32.69
C LEU A 331 29.43 19.40 -33.75
N ALA A 332 28.58 18.39 -33.95
CA ALA A 332 27.48 18.46 -34.90
C ALA A 332 26.52 19.60 -34.57
N GLN A 333 26.18 19.78 -33.28
CA GLN A 333 25.35 20.89 -32.81
C GLN A 333 26.13 22.23 -32.82
N ARG A 334 27.38 22.22 -32.36
CA ARG A 334 28.21 23.42 -32.21
C ARG A 334 28.59 24.07 -33.54
N TYR A 335 28.76 23.27 -34.60
CA TYR A 335 29.21 23.73 -35.92
C TYR A 335 28.22 23.43 -37.06
N ALA A 336 26.99 22.99 -36.74
CA ALA A 336 25.95 22.63 -37.72
C ALA A 336 26.45 21.65 -38.80
N VAL A 337 27.10 20.57 -38.36
CA VAL A 337 27.57 19.51 -39.28
C VAL A 337 26.35 18.79 -39.85
N LEU A 338 26.34 18.61 -41.17
CA LEU A 338 25.23 17.94 -41.86
C LEU A 338 25.16 16.46 -41.45
N PRO A 339 23.95 15.87 -41.35
CA PRO A 339 23.81 14.44 -41.01
C PRO A 339 24.57 13.49 -41.94
N SER A 340 24.66 13.84 -43.23
CA SER A 340 25.42 13.09 -44.25
C SER A 340 26.93 13.04 -43.96
N ALA A 341 27.46 14.00 -43.20
CA ALA A 341 28.86 14.07 -42.82
C ALA A 341 29.15 13.45 -41.43
N SER A 342 28.15 12.86 -40.77
CA SER A 342 28.28 12.34 -39.39
C SER A 342 29.33 11.23 -39.25
N THR A 343 29.45 10.33 -40.22
CA THR A 343 30.51 9.30 -40.23
C THR A 343 31.88 9.93 -40.36
N SER A 344 32.04 10.88 -41.29
CA SER A 344 33.29 11.62 -41.47
C SER A 344 33.67 12.45 -40.23
N LEU A 345 32.68 13.01 -39.52
CA LEU A 345 32.90 13.73 -38.28
C LEU A 345 33.45 12.82 -37.18
N ARG A 346 32.88 11.61 -37.00
CA ARG A 346 33.42 10.63 -36.03
C ARG A 346 34.85 10.23 -36.36
N VAL A 347 35.19 10.07 -37.65
CA VAL A 347 36.57 9.81 -38.08
C VAL A 347 37.50 10.98 -37.76
N ALA A 348 37.06 12.22 -37.99
CA ALA A 348 37.86 13.41 -37.66
C ALA A 348 38.11 13.54 -36.15
N VAL A 349 37.09 13.27 -35.34
CA VAL A 349 37.19 13.24 -33.87
C VAL A 349 38.11 12.12 -33.42
N TRP A 350 37.95 10.91 -33.97
CA TRP A 350 38.83 9.77 -33.70
C TRP A 350 40.30 10.13 -33.93
N ASP A 351 40.63 10.61 -35.14
CA ASP A 351 41.98 10.95 -35.53
C ASP A 351 42.57 12.06 -34.63
N PHE A 352 41.76 13.05 -34.26
CA PHE A 352 42.19 14.11 -33.36
C PHE A 352 42.43 13.63 -31.92
N LEU A 353 41.55 12.81 -31.35
CA LEU A 353 41.77 12.25 -30.01
C LEU A 353 42.98 11.30 -29.98
N SER A 354 43.19 10.51 -31.04
CA SER A 354 44.42 9.71 -31.19
C SER A 354 45.67 10.59 -31.32
N LEU A 355 45.58 11.76 -31.96
CA LEU A 355 46.70 12.71 -31.99
C LEU A 355 46.98 13.27 -30.58
N LEU A 356 45.95 13.57 -29.80
CA LEU A 356 46.14 14.00 -28.41
C LEU A 356 46.72 12.89 -27.52
N GLU A 357 46.43 11.62 -27.82
CA GLU A 357 47.08 10.47 -27.18
C GLU A 357 48.58 10.42 -27.49
N THR A 358 49.00 10.60 -28.75
CA THR A 358 50.43 10.62 -29.10
C THR A 358 51.19 11.79 -28.48
N HIS A 359 50.48 12.89 -28.18
CA HIS A 359 51.01 14.05 -27.48
C HIS A 359 50.81 13.98 -25.96
N GLY A 360 50.45 12.82 -25.39
CA GLY A 360 50.41 12.59 -23.95
C GLY A 360 49.26 13.27 -23.21
N TYR A 361 48.26 13.82 -23.90
CA TYR A 361 47.07 14.39 -23.26
C TYR A 361 46.06 13.32 -22.87
N LEU A 362 45.98 12.24 -23.64
CA LEU A 362 44.99 11.18 -23.49
C LEU A 362 45.64 9.80 -23.44
N ARG A 363 44.92 8.82 -22.89
CA ARG A 363 45.23 7.39 -23.00
C ARG A 363 43.99 6.66 -23.48
N ARG A 364 44.12 5.82 -24.51
CA ARG A 364 42.99 5.00 -24.95
C ARG A 364 42.66 3.92 -23.91
N LYS A 365 41.37 3.78 -23.59
CA LYS A 365 40.85 2.72 -22.71
C LYS A 365 40.32 1.54 -23.53
N VAL A 366 39.08 1.64 -24.02
CA VAL A 366 38.38 0.60 -24.77
C VAL A 366 37.69 1.22 -25.97
N ARG A 367 37.77 0.56 -27.15
CA ARG A 367 37.17 0.97 -28.43
C ARG A 367 37.36 2.45 -28.75
N GLN A 368 36.41 3.31 -28.34
CA GLN A 368 36.27 4.75 -28.63
C GLN A 368 36.21 5.65 -27.39
N GLU A 369 36.73 5.18 -26.27
CA GLU A 369 36.82 5.90 -25.00
C GLU A 369 38.29 6.24 -24.66
N PHE A 370 38.49 7.44 -24.14
CA PHE A 370 39.78 7.98 -23.73
C PHE A 370 39.77 8.40 -22.26
N GLU A 371 40.86 8.12 -21.56
CA GLU A 371 41.19 8.66 -20.25
C GLU A 371 42.00 9.96 -20.42
N ILE A 372 41.67 10.99 -19.66
CA ILE A 372 42.39 12.27 -19.68
C ILE A 372 43.62 12.16 -18.76
N LEU A 373 44.80 12.23 -19.36
CA LEU A 373 46.08 12.27 -18.63
C LEU A 373 46.47 13.71 -18.27
N ASN A 374 46.35 14.63 -19.24
CA ASN A 374 46.65 16.05 -19.04
C ASN A 374 45.47 16.92 -19.50
N ASP A 375 44.98 17.76 -18.59
CA ASP A 375 43.82 18.65 -18.80
C ASP A 375 44.21 20.14 -18.80
N VAL A 376 45.50 20.43 -18.92
CA VAL A 376 46.04 21.78 -19.05
C VAL A 376 46.79 21.84 -20.37
N LEU A 377 46.64 22.93 -21.11
CA LEU A 377 47.44 23.17 -22.31
C LEU A 377 48.88 23.46 -21.91
N LEU A 378 49.79 22.59 -22.34
CA LEU A 378 51.21 22.71 -22.08
C LEU A 378 51.89 23.39 -23.27
N ALA A 379 52.79 24.33 -22.99
CA ALA A 379 53.62 24.95 -24.03
C ALA A 379 54.66 23.95 -24.55
N GLU A 380 55.20 24.21 -25.75
CA GLU A 380 56.16 23.34 -26.42
C GLU A 380 57.37 23.04 -25.50
N GLY A 381 57.65 21.75 -25.27
CA GLY A 381 58.74 21.27 -24.39
C GLY A 381 58.35 20.97 -22.93
N GLN A 382 57.09 21.16 -22.52
CA GLN A 382 56.63 20.92 -21.14
C GLN A 382 55.96 19.55 -20.92
N LEU A 383 56.14 18.57 -21.82
CA LEU A 383 55.53 17.25 -21.66
C LEU A 383 56.03 16.54 -20.39
N GLU A 384 55.09 16.29 -19.49
CA GLU A 384 55.29 15.73 -18.15
C GLU A 384 55.97 14.33 -18.16
N PRO A 385 56.51 13.88 -17.01
CA PRO A 385 57.27 12.65 -16.79
C PRO A 385 56.68 11.33 -17.29
N THR A 386 55.42 11.25 -17.68
CA THR A 386 54.73 9.98 -17.98
C THR A 386 55.09 9.38 -19.35
N HIS A 387 55.90 10.07 -20.16
CA HIS A 387 56.41 9.52 -21.42
C HIS A 387 57.36 8.33 -21.14
N ALA A 388 57.19 7.19 -21.83
CA ALA A 388 57.99 5.98 -21.61
C ALA A 388 59.52 6.16 -21.81
N ARG A 389 59.94 7.30 -22.35
CA ARG A 389 61.35 7.70 -22.57
C ARG A 389 61.81 8.86 -21.65
N SER A 390 61.00 9.27 -20.67
CA SER A 390 61.34 10.35 -19.75
C SER A 390 62.47 9.89 -18.79
N PRO A 391 63.48 10.75 -18.54
CA PRO A 391 64.51 10.48 -17.53
C PRO A 391 63.93 10.16 -16.15
N ALA A 392 62.76 10.71 -15.82
CA ALA A 392 62.07 10.44 -14.54
C ALA A 392 61.54 9.01 -14.45
N VAL A 393 60.94 8.47 -15.52
CA VAL A 393 60.46 7.07 -15.56
C VAL A 393 61.63 6.11 -15.45
N SER A 394 62.75 6.43 -16.12
CA SER A 394 63.97 5.63 -16.01
C SER A 394 64.55 5.68 -14.59
N ALA A 395 64.60 6.87 -13.99
CA ALA A 395 65.17 7.08 -12.65
C ALA A 395 64.31 6.47 -11.53
N THR A 396 62.99 6.36 -11.73
CA THR A 396 62.07 5.76 -10.73
C THR A 396 61.68 4.32 -11.05
N ARG A 397 62.32 3.67 -12.02
CA ARG A 397 62.00 2.30 -12.40
C ARG A 397 62.30 1.33 -11.25
N GLY A 398 61.30 0.53 -10.87
CA GLY A 398 61.42 -0.42 -9.74
C GLY A 398 61.27 0.23 -8.36
N LEU A 399 60.86 1.51 -8.31
CA LEU A 399 60.47 2.19 -7.07
C LEU A 399 58.98 2.09 -6.86
N PHE A 400 58.57 1.97 -5.59
CA PHE A 400 57.18 1.91 -5.19
C PHE A 400 56.92 2.82 -3.99
N TRP A 401 55.70 3.33 -3.90
CA TRP A 401 55.24 4.12 -2.75
C TRP A 401 55.23 3.28 -1.46
N THR A 402 55.69 3.89 -0.36
CA THR A 402 55.67 3.28 0.99
C THR A 402 54.40 3.60 1.80
N CYS A 403 53.47 4.38 1.22
CA CYS A 403 52.23 4.87 1.84
C CYS A 403 52.38 5.75 3.10
N ASN A 404 53.61 6.05 3.55
CA ASN A 404 53.87 6.83 4.77
C ASN A 404 54.10 8.32 4.48
N ILE A 405 53.46 9.20 5.27
CA ILE A 405 53.79 10.63 5.30
C ILE A 405 55.11 10.78 6.08
N VAL A 406 56.16 11.18 5.37
CA VAL A 406 57.50 11.32 5.95
C VAL A 406 57.58 12.54 6.86
N ARG A 407 58.12 12.35 8.07
CA ARG A 407 58.29 13.41 9.06
C ARG A 407 59.44 14.33 8.67
N GLU A 408 59.40 15.56 9.19
CA GLU A 408 60.46 16.54 8.93
C GLU A 408 61.85 16.08 9.38
N THR A 409 61.89 15.32 10.48
CA THR A 409 63.11 14.71 11.02
C THR A 409 63.73 13.71 10.05
N GLU A 410 62.91 12.92 9.35
CA GLU A 410 63.33 11.92 8.37
C GLU A 410 63.86 12.58 7.09
N ILE A 411 63.21 13.66 6.62
CA ILE A 411 63.68 14.45 5.48
C ILE A 411 65.06 15.09 5.79
N ARG A 412 65.23 15.64 6.99
CA ARG A 412 66.51 16.23 7.41
C ARG A 412 67.61 15.20 7.55
N HIS A 413 67.27 13.99 8.02
CA HIS A 413 68.21 12.89 8.12
C HIS A 413 68.64 12.41 6.73
N ALA A 414 67.68 12.18 5.83
CA ALA A 414 67.93 11.80 4.44
C ALA A 414 68.80 12.82 3.71
N ALA A 415 68.54 14.12 3.89
CA ALA A 415 69.34 15.20 3.30
C ALA A 415 70.81 15.16 3.76
N LYS A 416 71.06 14.84 5.04
CA LYS A 416 72.43 14.64 5.54
C LYS A 416 73.08 13.38 4.95
N GLN A 417 72.31 12.30 4.79
CA GLN A 417 72.82 11.04 4.24
C GLN A 417 73.18 11.14 2.75
N THR A 418 72.40 11.88 1.96
CA THR A 418 72.62 12.06 0.52
C THR A 418 73.50 13.27 0.18
N GLY A 419 73.98 14.00 1.19
CA GLY A 419 74.80 15.20 0.98
C GLY A 419 74.05 16.39 0.38
N VAL A 420 72.72 16.35 0.34
CA VAL A 420 71.87 17.39 -0.23
C VAL A 420 71.63 18.50 0.80
N GLN A 421 72.02 19.73 0.50
CA GLN A 421 71.70 20.89 1.35
C GLN A 421 70.26 21.36 1.13
N LEU A 422 69.38 21.10 2.10
CA LEU A 422 67.98 21.54 2.08
C LEU A 422 67.74 22.67 3.08
N PRO A 423 67.56 23.94 2.64
CA PRO A 423 67.15 25.02 3.53
C PRO A 423 65.73 24.79 4.07
N ASP A 424 65.36 25.40 5.20
CA ASP A 424 64.05 25.19 5.83
C ASP A 424 62.86 25.51 4.91
N ARG A 425 63.05 26.43 3.94
CA ARG A 425 62.07 26.74 2.91
C ARG A 425 61.81 25.56 1.97
N ALA A 426 62.84 24.79 1.61
CA ALA A 426 62.75 23.59 0.77
C ALA A 426 62.02 22.46 1.50
N ILE A 427 62.32 22.25 2.79
CA ILE A 427 61.66 21.25 3.65
C ILE A 427 60.17 21.55 3.81
N ARG A 428 59.81 22.82 4.05
CA ARG A 428 58.41 23.26 4.08
C ARG A 428 57.70 23.07 2.74
N ARG A 429 58.41 23.21 1.61
CA ARG A 429 57.87 23.00 0.26
C ARG A 429 57.61 21.51 0.00
N LEU A 430 58.54 20.63 0.36
CA LEU A 430 58.37 19.17 0.31
C LEU A 430 57.14 18.68 1.09
N LYS A 431 56.95 19.17 2.33
CA LYS A 431 55.79 18.79 3.15
C LYS A 431 54.45 19.28 2.58
N ARG A 432 54.43 20.36 1.79
CA ARG A 432 53.21 20.81 1.08
C ARG A 432 52.86 19.91 -0.10
N ILE A 433 53.86 19.30 -0.74
CA ILE A 433 53.71 18.42 -1.91
C ILE A 433 53.27 17.01 -1.47
N GLN A 434 53.65 16.55 -0.27
CA GLN A 434 53.24 15.26 0.35
C GLN A 434 51.78 15.17 0.83
N LYS A 435 50.91 16.15 0.53
CA LYS A 435 49.49 16.09 0.91
C LYS A 435 48.77 14.93 0.20
N PRO A 436 47.63 14.42 0.70
CA PRO A 436 46.90 13.26 0.13
C PRO A 436 46.52 13.34 -1.37
N ALA A 437 46.74 14.47 -2.04
CA ALA A 437 46.73 14.58 -3.50
C ALA A 437 47.88 13.82 -4.20
N SER A 438 49.01 13.55 -3.51
CA SER A 438 50.16 12.83 -4.04
C SER A 438 49.91 11.35 -4.31
N ALA A 439 48.87 10.76 -3.69
CA ALA A 439 48.42 9.40 -3.99
C ALA A 439 47.82 9.24 -5.41
N ARG A 440 47.68 10.34 -6.18
CA ARG A 440 47.20 10.35 -7.57
C ARG A 440 48.32 10.56 -8.60
N LEU A 441 49.56 10.76 -8.17
CA LEU A 441 50.74 10.93 -9.04
C LEU A 441 51.53 9.62 -9.10
N SER A 442 52.03 9.27 -10.28
CA SER A 442 53.04 8.22 -10.45
C SER A 442 54.35 8.60 -9.75
N GLU A 443 55.19 7.61 -9.45
CA GLU A 443 56.50 7.80 -8.82
C GLU A 443 57.36 8.78 -9.63
N ALA A 444 57.30 8.69 -10.97
CA ALA A 444 58.01 9.57 -11.88
C ALA A 444 57.51 11.03 -11.83
N GLU A 445 56.19 11.24 -11.82
CA GLU A 445 55.57 12.58 -11.72
C GLU A 445 55.93 13.24 -10.39
N TYR A 446 55.88 12.48 -9.30
CA TYR A 446 56.22 12.99 -7.98
C TYR A 446 57.72 13.31 -7.86
N ALA A 447 58.61 12.41 -8.30
CA ALA A 447 60.05 12.64 -8.27
C ALA A 447 60.47 13.87 -9.08
N HIS A 448 59.88 14.05 -10.27
CA HIS A 448 60.15 15.22 -11.11
C HIS A 448 59.62 16.51 -10.48
N GLY A 449 58.40 16.50 -9.96
CA GLY A 449 57.82 17.65 -9.28
C GLY A 449 58.65 18.11 -8.08
N VAL A 450 59.22 17.16 -7.33
CA VAL A 450 60.17 17.45 -6.25
C VAL A 450 61.49 18.00 -6.79
N SER A 451 62.04 17.42 -7.85
CA SER A 451 63.30 17.85 -8.47
C SER A 451 63.23 19.31 -8.92
N VAL A 452 62.14 19.69 -9.59
CA VAL A 452 61.87 21.08 -10.00
C VAL A 452 61.66 21.99 -8.80
N ALA A 453 60.88 21.54 -7.80
CA ALA A 453 60.59 22.33 -6.60
C ALA A 453 61.83 22.63 -5.75
N LEU A 454 62.82 21.74 -5.78
CA LEU A 454 64.07 21.84 -5.02
C LEU A 454 65.24 22.33 -5.88
N SER A 455 65.07 22.44 -7.19
CA SER A 455 66.13 22.72 -8.15
C SER A 455 67.31 21.75 -8.00
N LEU A 456 67.01 20.47 -7.79
CA LEU A 456 67.97 19.39 -7.65
C LEU A 456 68.00 18.50 -8.89
N PRO A 457 69.17 17.94 -9.28
CA PRO A 457 69.23 16.88 -10.27
C PRO A 457 68.26 15.74 -9.93
N LEU A 458 67.66 15.16 -10.96
CA LEU A 458 66.62 14.16 -10.81
C LEU A 458 67.10 12.90 -10.07
N GLU A 459 68.33 12.47 -10.35
CA GLU A 459 68.99 11.33 -9.70
C GLU A 459 69.18 11.57 -8.20
N GLN A 460 69.74 12.74 -7.83
CA GLN A 460 69.89 13.15 -6.42
C GLN A 460 68.54 13.29 -5.71
N THR A 461 67.50 13.72 -6.45
CA THR A 461 66.14 13.82 -5.92
C THR A 461 65.57 12.44 -5.61
N VAL A 462 65.74 11.47 -6.50
CA VAL A 462 65.29 10.09 -6.29
C VAL A 462 66.02 9.46 -5.10
N GLU A 463 67.33 9.63 -4.99
CA GLU A 463 68.10 9.16 -3.84
C GLU A 463 67.63 9.77 -2.52
N LEU A 464 67.37 11.07 -2.50
CA LEU A 464 66.81 11.77 -1.34
C LEU A 464 65.44 11.20 -0.96
N LEU A 465 64.56 10.95 -1.93
CA LEU A 465 63.21 10.42 -1.68
C LEU A 465 63.23 8.97 -1.18
N VAL A 466 64.15 8.14 -1.69
CA VAL A 466 64.36 6.77 -1.19
C VAL A 466 64.93 6.80 0.22
N ALA A 467 65.96 7.62 0.49
CA ALA A 467 66.56 7.75 1.82
C ALA A 467 65.59 8.33 2.85
N ALA A 468 64.67 9.20 2.41
CA ALA A 468 63.59 9.74 3.23
C ALA A 468 62.45 8.74 3.46
N GLY A 469 62.48 7.55 2.83
CA GLY A 469 61.45 6.54 2.97
C GLY A 469 60.15 6.86 2.23
N VAL A 470 60.17 7.78 1.26
CA VAL A 470 59.03 8.10 0.39
C VAL A 470 58.82 6.99 -0.66
N PHE A 471 59.93 6.45 -1.17
CA PHE A 471 59.94 5.30 -2.08
C PHE A 471 60.73 4.15 -1.49
N VAL A 472 60.36 2.93 -1.88
CA VAL A 472 61.13 1.71 -1.61
C VAL A 472 61.58 1.09 -2.92
N ARG A 473 62.81 0.56 -2.94
CA ARG A 473 63.32 -0.32 -4.01
C ARG A 473 62.91 -1.74 -3.67
N VAL A 474 62.25 -2.42 -4.59
CA VAL A 474 61.97 -3.86 -4.50
C VAL A 474 63.02 -4.63 -5.28
#